data_AF-A0A9P7F9B2-F1
#
_entry.id   AF-A0A9P7F9B2-F1
#
_cell.length_a   1.000
_cell.length_b   1.000
_cell.length_c   1.000
_cell.angle_alpha   90.00
_cell.angle_beta   90.00
_cell.angle_gamma   90.00
#
_symmetry.space_group_name_H-M   'P 1'
#
loop_
_entity.id
_entity.type
_entity.pdbx_description
1 polymer ?
#
loop_
_entity_poly.entity_id
_entity_poly.type
_entity_poly.pdbx_seq_one_letter_code
_entity_poly.pdbx_strand_id
1 'polypeptide(L)'
;MIFQHFIPQSLPFNLLSLLVLLSSTALVTAEDFDCHNVLTGGLKWDLTLLKGSHTVTRTRESPPTTMVDELRFNLCKNPKQMHGVPDDEQCQTGTRACLRKINKKPELSDRVIAVIPVASTSAFEPEYSQLDSPKGLSLTFRGAPYPTLSDDPQSINFSLFCADDADPKAEPTFVSYENGTVRVDWSTPAACGLPDDQPPSQTPPQTPPEEDDDTPTDEGGEESDTKPATRGSGLGFFFLVLLLAFAAYLALGAYYNYSTYGARGVDLIPHRDFWREVPYMLQDVVSHLCSTVRPQRSTRGGYIAV
;
A
#
# COMPACT_ATOMS: atom_id res chain seq x y z
N MET A 1 36.97 79.27 26.52
CA MET A 1 35.50 79.33 26.66
C MET A 1 34.92 78.77 25.36
N ILE A 2 33.91 77.89 25.46
CA ILE A 2 33.09 77.31 24.39
C ILE A 2 33.68 76.09 23.66
N PHE A 3 33.46 74.90 24.25
CA PHE A 3 33.33 73.65 23.50
C PHE A 3 31.94 73.66 22.82
N GLN A 4 31.89 73.65 21.49
CA GLN A 4 30.64 73.48 20.75
C GLN A 4 30.32 71.98 20.60
N HIS A 5 29.12 71.61 21.05
CA HIS A 5 28.52 70.29 20.89
C HIS A 5 28.20 70.00 19.42
N PHE A 6 28.73 68.88 18.90
CA PHE A 6 28.23 68.23 17.69
C PHE A 6 27.04 67.34 18.06
N ILE A 7 25.86 67.68 17.56
CA ILE A 7 24.63 66.87 17.63
C ILE A 7 24.63 65.92 16.41
N PRO A 8 24.57 64.59 16.59
CA PRO A 8 24.40 63.68 15.47
C PRO A 8 22.93 63.65 15.02
N GLN A 9 22.70 63.96 13.74
CA GLN A 9 21.40 63.84 13.09
C GLN A 9 20.99 62.37 12.96
N SER A 10 19.83 62.02 13.51
CA SER A 10 19.20 60.71 13.37
C SER A 10 18.73 60.47 11.93
N LEU A 11 19.31 59.49 11.26
CA LEU A 11 18.83 58.94 9.99
C LEU A 11 17.44 58.30 10.18
N PRO A 12 16.52 58.45 9.21
CA PRO A 12 15.15 57.95 9.33
C PRO A 12 15.12 56.41 9.19
N PHE A 13 14.69 55.74 10.26
CA PHE A 13 14.54 54.28 10.40
C PHE A 13 13.52 53.62 9.44
N ASN A 14 12.90 54.38 8.53
CA ASN A 14 11.80 53.91 7.68
C ASN A 14 12.22 53.34 6.31
N LEU A 15 13.51 53.34 5.97
CA LEU A 15 13.99 52.78 4.69
C LEU A 15 14.50 51.32 4.78
N LEU A 16 14.68 50.77 5.98
CA LEU A 16 15.20 49.40 6.15
C LEU A 16 14.12 48.31 6.04
N SER A 17 12.83 48.68 6.12
CA SER A 17 11.71 47.72 6.17
C SER A 17 11.30 47.17 4.80
N LEU A 18 11.78 47.76 3.69
CA LEU A 18 11.39 47.34 2.33
C LEU A 18 12.32 46.27 1.73
N LEU A 19 13.47 45.99 2.35
CA LEU A 19 14.48 45.05 1.85
C LEU A 19 14.39 43.63 2.42
N VAL A 20 13.47 43.38 3.37
CA VAL A 20 13.28 42.05 4.00
C VAL A 20 12.17 41.23 3.32
N LEU A 21 11.45 41.78 2.33
CA LEU A 21 10.39 41.07 1.60
C LEU A 21 10.88 40.27 0.37
N LEU A 22 12.20 40.17 0.14
CA LEU A 22 12.79 39.36 -0.95
C LEU A 22 13.44 38.05 -0.47
N SER A 23 13.23 37.65 0.78
CA SER A 23 13.70 36.33 1.25
C SER A 23 12.70 35.23 0.89
N SER A 24 13.11 34.42 -0.08
CA SER A 24 12.82 32.98 -0.17
C SER A 24 11.46 32.56 -0.70
N THR A 25 11.20 32.78 -1.99
CA THR A 25 10.45 31.75 -2.75
C THR A 25 11.36 30.54 -2.91
N ALA A 26 11.39 29.65 -1.91
CA ALA A 26 11.82 28.29 -2.16
C ALA A 26 10.77 27.71 -3.13
N LEU A 27 11.15 27.52 -4.40
CA LEU A 27 10.44 26.56 -5.23
C LEU A 27 10.58 25.22 -4.51
N VAL A 28 9.50 24.79 -3.85
CA VAL A 28 9.37 23.40 -3.43
C VAL A 28 9.26 22.60 -4.73
N THR A 29 10.39 22.21 -5.29
CA THR A 29 10.43 21.08 -6.21
C THR A 29 10.08 19.88 -5.36
N ALA A 30 8.87 19.37 -5.50
CA ALA A 30 8.54 18.09 -4.90
C ALA A 30 9.59 17.08 -5.33
N GLU A 31 10.20 16.40 -4.35
CA GLU A 31 11.22 15.41 -4.63
C GLU A 31 10.65 14.37 -5.60
N ASP A 32 11.35 14.17 -6.71
CA ASP A 32 11.05 13.09 -7.62
C ASP A 32 11.17 11.77 -6.83
N PHE A 33 10.12 10.94 -6.83
CA PHE A 33 10.16 9.60 -6.26
C PHE A 33 11.36 8.82 -6.80
N ASP A 34 12.29 8.44 -5.93
CA ASP A 34 13.47 7.69 -6.36
C ASP A 34 13.11 6.24 -6.67
N CYS A 35 12.74 6.01 -7.94
CA CYS A 35 12.50 4.67 -8.47
C CYS A 35 13.73 3.76 -8.45
N HIS A 36 14.95 4.24 -8.22
CA HIS A 36 16.14 3.40 -8.23
C HIS A 36 16.37 2.66 -6.91
N ASN A 37 15.91 3.21 -5.78
CA ASN A 37 16.27 2.73 -4.45
C ASN A 37 15.05 2.63 -3.54
N VAL A 38 14.06 1.83 -3.94
CA VAL A 38 12.97 1.48 -3.03
C VAL A 38 13.47 0.37 -2.10
N LEU A 39 13.53 0.63 -0.79
CA LEU A 39 14.04 -0.29 0.23
C LEU A 39 12.92 -0.64 1.22
N THR A 40 12.52 -1.91 1.28
CA THR A 40 11.52 -2.40 2.25
C THR A 40 11.69 -3.90 2.50
N GLY A 41 11.40 -4.38 3.71
CA GLY A 41 11.50 -5.82 4.02
C GLY A 41 12.90 -6.44 3.84
N GLY A 42 13.97 -5.63 3.84
CA GLY A 42 15.35 -6.10 3.59
C GLY A 42 15.67 -6.38 2.12
N LEU A 43 14.77 -5.98 1.22
CA LEU A 43 14.96 -6.06 -0.23
C LEU A 43 15.06 -4.65 -0.82
N LYS A 44 15.74 -4.57 -1.94
CA LYS A 44 15.93 -3.40 -2.78
C LYS A 44 15.26 -3.62 -4.13
N TRP A 45 14.48 -2.64 -4.57
CA TRP A 45 13.84 -2.63 -5.88
C TRP A 45 14.33 -1.47 -6.73
N ASP A 46 14.58 -1.78 -8.01
CA ASP A 46 14.81 -0.80 -9.07
C ASP A 46 13.63 -0.84 -10.05
N LEU A 47 12.77 0.17 -9.96
CA LEU A 47 11.56 0.34 -10.76
C LEU A 47 11.80 1.12 -12.06
N THR A 48 13.06 1.39 -12.42
CA THR A 48 13.37 2.23 -13.59
C THR A 48 13.04 1.57 -14.92
N LEU A 49 12.92 0.25 -14.94
CA LEU A 49 12.39 -0.48 -16.11
C LEU A 49 10.94 -0.12 -16.38
N LEU A 50 10.19 0.30 -15.35
CA LEU A 50 8.79 0.69 -15.42
C LEU A 50 8.60 2.18 -15.71
N LYS A 51 9.70 2.91 -15.96
CA LYS A 51 9.65 4.35 -16.26
C LYS A 51 8.85 4.61 -17.54
N GLY A 52 8.19 5.75 -17.58
CA GLY A 52 7.45 6.19 -18.75
C GLY A 52 6.00 6.51 -18.42
N SER A 53 5.33 7.16 -19.36
CA SER A 53 3.89 7.34 -19.26
C SER A 53 3.19 6.09 -19.77
N HIS A 54 2.35 5.51 -18.91
CA HIS A 54 1.52 4.37 -19.20
C HIS A 54 0.06 4.84 -19.29
N THR A 55 -0.69 4.23 -20.20
CA THR A 55 -2.13 4.46 -20.34
C THR A 55 -2.81 3.11 -20.35
N VAL A 56 -3.72 2.89 -19.41
CA VAL A 56 -4.49 1.66 -19.28
C VAL A 56 -5.98 2.01 -19.24
N THR A 57 -6.81 1.15 -19.83
CA THR A 57 -8.24 1.41 -19.97
C THR A 57 -9.06 0.28 -19.40
N ARG A 58 -10.19 0.62 -18.77
CA ARG A 58 -11.21 -0.33 -18.36
C ARG A 58 -12.56 0.12 -18.91
N THR A 59 -13.25 -0.81 -19.56
CA THR A 59 -14.56 -0.57 -20.17
C THR A 59 -15.66 -1.13 -19.28
N ARG A 60 -16.73 -0.36 -19.08
CA ARG A 60 -17.91 -0.72 -18.30
C ARG A 60 -19.16 -0.49 -19.16
N GLU A 61 -20.00 -1.52 -19.27
CA GLU A 61 -21.27 -1.39 -19.99
C GLU A 61 -22.25 -0.52 -19.18
N SER A 62 -22.86 0.46 -19.85
CA SER A 62 -23.88 1.34 -19.27
C SER A 62 -24.97 1.63 -20.30
N PRO A 63 -25.74 0.60 -20.73
CA PRO A 63 -26.64 0.71 -21.88
C PRO A 63 -27.58 1.93 -21.75
N PRO A 64 -27.79 2.69 -22.85
CA PRO A 64 -27.39 2.44 -24.24
C PRO A 64 -25.97 2.92 -24.59
N THR A 65 -25.15 3.25 -23.59
CA THR A 65 -23.79 3.78 -23.76
C THR A 65 -22.75 2.84 -23.15
N THR A 66 -21.47 3.16 -23.34
CA THR A 66 -20.37 2.46 -22.68
C THR A 66 -19.50 3.50 -21.96
N MET A 67 -19.11 3.20 -20.73
CA MET A 67 -18.17 4.02 -19.96
C MET A 67 -16.76 3.46 -20.10
N VAL A 68 -15.83 4.26 -20.60
CA VAL A 68 -14.40 3.94 -20.64
C VAL A 68 -13.69 4.76 -19.57
N ASP A 69 -13.13 4.07 -18.59
CA ASP A 69 -12.25 4.65 -17.59
C ASP A 69 -10.82 4.52 -18.13
N GLU A 70 -10.19 5.65 -18.47
CA GLU A 70 -8.82 5.73 -18.99
C GLU A 70 -7.91 6.30 -17.91
N LEU A 71 -6.94 5.51 -17.46
CA LEU A 71 -5.97 5.89 -16.45
C LEU A 71 -4.61 6.11 -17.11
N ARG A 72 -4.10 7.33 -17.01
CA ARG A 72 -2.74 7.70 -17.45
C ARG A 72 -1.88 7.99 -16.24
N PHE A 73 -0.73 7.34 -16.12
CA PHE A 73 0.16 7.52 -14.97
C PHE A 73 1.63 7.37 -15.34
N ASN A 74 2.51 7.74 -14.41
CA ASN A 74 3.93 7.42 -14.46
C ASN A 74 4.43 7.26 -13.02
N LEU A 75 5.16 6.16 -12.75
CA LEU A 75 5.61 5.83 -11.40
C LEU A 75 6.68 6.81 -10.90
N CYS A 76 7.63 7.16 -11.76
CA CYS A 76 8.85 7.86 -11.35
C CYS A 76 8.75 9.38 -11.53
N LYS A 77 8.06 9.83 -12.58
CA LYS A 77 7.98 11.25 -12.96
C LYS A 77 6.56 11.67 -13.24
N ASN A 78 6.33 12.98 -13.30
CA ASN A 78 5.04 13.48 -13.78
C ASN A 78 4.83 13.18 -15.27
N PRO A 79 3.70 12.56 -15.66
CA PRO A 79 3.31 12.43 -17.06
C PRO A 79 3.20 13.80 -17.72
N LYS A 80 3.58 13.87 -19.00
CA LYS A 80 3.41 15.09 -19.80
C LYS A 80 1.93 15.31 -20.13
N GLN A 81 1.59 16.56 -20.44
CA GLN A 81 0.30 16.90 -21.05
C GLN A 81 0.16 16.21 -22.41
N MET A 82 -1.05 15.78 -22.74
CA MET A 82 -1.37 15.19 -24.03
C MET A 82 -1.47 16.28 -25.08
N HIS A 83 -0.77 16.10 -26.19
CA HIS A 83 -0.90 16.97 -27.33
C HIS A 83 -2.24 16.76 -28.03
N GLY A 84 -2.94 17.84 -28.36
CA GLY A 84 -4.21 17.78 -29.09
C GLY A 84 -5.43 17.41 -28.25
N VAL A 85 -5.29 17.35 -26.92
CA VAL A 85 -6.42 17.20 -25.98
C VAL A 85 -6.64 18.53 -25.26
N PRO A 86 -7.87 19.04 -25.13
CA PRO A 86 -8.16 20.27 -24.37
C PRO A 86 -7.70 20.19 -22.91
N ASP A 87 -7.31 21.33 -22.32
CA ASP A 87 -6.79 21.41 -20.95
C ASP A 87 -7.84 20.99 -19.89
N ASP A 88 -9.12 21.19 -20.17
CA ASP A 88 -10.25 20.78 -19.31
C ASP A 88 -10.63 19.29 -19.47
N GLU A 89 -10.08 18.61 -20.48
CA GLU A 89 -10.25 17.17 -20.71
C GLU A 89 -9.07 16.32 -20.23
N GLN A 90 -8.06 16.94 -19.61
CA GLN A 90 -6.90 16.26 -19.03
C GLN A 90 -6.51 16.85 -17.68
N CYS A 91 -5.83 16.06 -16.84
CA CYS A 91 -5.37 16.57 -15.55
C CYS A 91 -4.28 17.62 -15.74
N GLN A 92 -4.25 18.60 -14.85
CA GLN A 92 -3.27 19.68 -14.84
C GLN A 92 -1.84 19.17 -14.64
N THR A 93 -0.86 20.05 -14.90
CA THR A 93 0.55 19.76 -14.61
C THR A 93 0.76 19.48 -13.12
N GLY A 94 1.61 18.50 -12.79
CA GLY A 94 1.86 18.07 -11.41
C GLY A 94 1.00 16.89 -10.95
N THR A 95 0.11 16.36 -11.79
CA THR A 95 -0.60 15.10 -11.53
C THR A 95 0.26 13.90 -11.92
N ARG A 96 0.47 12.94 -11.01
CA ARG A 96 1.21 11.68 -11.26
C ARG A 96 0.34 10.59 -11.87
N ALA A 97 -0.94 10.54 -11.49
CA ALA A 97 -1.93 9.61 -12.05
C ALA A 97 -3.23 10.36 -12.34
N CYS A 98 -3.70 10.28 -13.58
CA CYS A 98 -4.87 10.98 -14.09
C CYS A 98 -5.90 9.96 -14.59
N LEU A 99 -7.10 10.00 -14.03
CA LEU A 99 -8.22 9.16 -14.44
C LEU A 99 -9.24 10.00 -15.22
N ARG A 100 -9.46 9.66 -16.48
CA ARG A 100 -10.51 10.22 -17.33
C ARG A 100 -11.66 9.24 -17.43
N LYS A 101 -12.89 9.73 -17.29
CA LYS A 101 -14.10 8.94 -17.55
C LYS A 101 -14.72 9.42 -18.85
N ILE A 102 -14.79 8.54 -19.83
CA ILE A 102 -15.24 8.83 -21.19
C ILE A 102 -16.53 8.08 -21.44
N ASN A 103 -17.60 8.80 -21.75
CA ASN A 103 -18.86 8.20 -22.19
C ASN A 103 -18.80 8.04 -23.71
N LYS A 104 -19.01 6.81 -24.18
CA LYS A 104 -19.07 6.45 -25.59
C LYS A 104 -20.48 6.05 -25.95
N LYS A 105 -21.00 6.59 -27.04
CA LYS A 105 -22.31 6.23 -27.59
C LYS A 105 -22.16 6.00 -29.10
N PRO A 106 -22.73 4.91 -29.66
CA PRO A 106 -22.65 4.67 -31.08
C PRO A 106 -23.08 5.91 -31.88
N GLU A 107 -22.33 6.21 -32.95
CA GLU A 107 -22.61 7.29 -33.91
C GLU A 107 -22.52 8.72 -33.36
N LEU A 108 -22.07 8.90 -32.11
CA LEU A 108 -21.85 10.19 -31.48
C LEU A 108 -20.38 10.33 -31.07
N SER A 109 -19.93 11.57 -30.94
CA SER A 109 -18.58 11.86 -30.44
C SER A 109 -18.43 11.43 -28.99
N ASP A 110 -17.27 10.86 -28.67
CA ASP A 110 -16.87 10.55 -27.29
C ASP A 110 -16.92 11.82 -26.42
N ARG A 111 -17.38 11.67 -25.18
CA ARG A 111 -17.47 12.78 -24.23
C ARG A 111 -16.72 12.47 -22.95
N VAL A 112 -15.74 13.30 -22.60
CA VAL A 112 -15.13 13.27 -21.27
C VAL A 112 -16.12 13.82 -20.26
N ILE A 113 -16.49 13.00 -19.27
CA ILE A 113 -17.47 13.39 -18.23
C ILE A 113 -16.82 13.66 -16.87
N ALA A 114 -15.57 13.23 -16.66
CA ALA A 114 -14.80 13.52 -15.46
C ALA A 114 -13.31 13.41 -15.73
N VAL A 115 -12.54 14.29 -15.08
CA VAL A 115 -11.07 14.30 -15.06
C VAL A 115 -10.64 14.34 -13.60
N ILE A 116 -10.03 13.26 -13.12
CA ILE A 116 -9.76 13.02 -11.70
C ILE A 116 -8.24 12.92 -11.50
N PRO A 117 -7.60 13.86 -10.78
CA PRO A 117 -6.19 13.78 -10.44
C PRO A 117 -5.97 12.82 -9.25
N VAL A 118 -5.98 11.52 -9.53
CA VAL A 118 -5.97 10.44 -8.52
C VAL A 118 -4.73 10.49 -7.61
N ALA A 119 -3.59 10.90 -8.16
CA ALA A 119 -2.40 11.18 -7.39
C ALA A 119 -1.74 12.46 -7.90
N SER A 120 -1.32 13.32 -6.97
CA SER A 120 -0.68 14.58 -7.30
C SER A 120 0.65 14.71 -6.59
N THR A 121 1.52 15.50 -7.20
CA THR A 121 2.84 15.84 -6.67
C THR A 121 2.75 16.66 -5.37
N SER A 122 1.69 17.46 -5.23
CA SER A 122 1.46 18.32 -4.05
C SER A 122 1.06 17.56 -2.78
N ALA A 123 0.51 16.36 -2.92
CA ALA A 123 0.10 15.47 -1.83
C ALA A 123 0.88 14.15 -1.88
N PHE A 124 2.08 14.19 -2.46
CA PHE A 124 2.84 12.99 -2.77
C PHE A 124 3.57 12.47 -1.53
N GLU A 125 2.96 11.48 -0.89
CA GLU A 125 3.54 10.68 0.18
C GLU A 125 3.49 9.21 -0.26
N PRO A 126 4.55 8.69 -0.93
CA PRO A 126 4.54 7.32 -1.41
C PRO A 126 4.67 6.36 -0.24
N GLU A 127 3.71 5.45 -0.13
CA GLU A 127 3.79 4.32 0.80
C GLU A 127 4.14 3.07 0.03
N TYR A 128 5.01 2.24 0.60
CA TYR A 128 5.37 0.98 -0.02
C TYR A 128 5.60 -0.13 1.00
N SER A 129 5.17 -1.32 0.64
CA SER A 129 5.30 -2.52 1.45
C SER A 129 5.57 -3.74 0.57
N GLN A 130 6.27 -4.71 1.13
CA GLN A 130 6.49 -5.98 0.48
C GLN A 130 5.18 -6.79 0.45
N LEU A 131 4.91 -7.45 -0.68
CA LEU A 131 3.85 -8.44 -0.81
C LEU A 131 4.45 -9.84 -0.64
N ASP A 132 3.82 -10.68 0.19
CA ASP A 132 4.32 -12.02 0.48
C ASP A 132 3.77 -13.09 -0.48
N SER A 133 2.51 -12.94 -0.91
CA SER A 133 1.83 -13.92 -1.77
C SER A 133 0.71 -13.26 -2.61
N PRO A 134 0.88 -13.14 -3.94
CA PRO A 134 2.11 -13.37 -4.69
C PRO A 134 3.23 -12.42 -4.24
N LYS A 135 4.49 -12.85 -4.36
CA LYS A 135 5.65 -12.03 -3.99
C LYS A 135 5.70 -10.77 -4.83
N GLY A 136 6.05 -9.63 -4.23
CA GLY A 136 6.14 -8.39 -4.97
C GLY A 136 6.23 -7.14 -4.10
N LEU A 137 5.77 -6.03 -4.66
CA LEU A 137 5.82 -4.70 -4.06
C LEU A 137 4.48 -4.00 -4.22
N SER A 138 3.89 -3.56 -3.11
CA SER A 138 2.74 -2.66 -3.09
C SER A 138 3.25 -1.22 -3.03
N LEU A 139 2.74 -0.34 -3.92
CA LEU A 139 3.04 1.09 -3.94
C LEU A 139 1.74 1.88 -3.91
N THR A 140 1.58 2.78 -2.96
CA THR A 140 0.42 3.65 -2.88
C THR A 140 0.83 5.10 -3.01
N PHE A 141 0.24 5.80 -3.98
CA PHE A 141 0.39 7.25 -4.13
C PHE A 141 -0.92 7.93 -3.76
N ARG A 142 -0.83 8.94 -2.90
CA ARG A 142 -1.98 9.73 -2.46
C ARG A 142 -2.22 10.93 -3.39
N GLY A 143 -3.46 11.38 -3.42
CA GLY A 143 -3.90 12.57 -4.14
C GLY A 143 -4.83 13.42 -3.28
N ALA A 144 -5.15 14.61 -3.78
CA ALA A 144 -6.12 15.49 -3.14
C ALA A 144 -7.53 14.87 -3.21
N PRO A 145 -8.45 15.24 -2.30
CA PRO A 145 -9.85 14.84 -2.38
C PRO A 145 -10.50 15.24 -3.71
N TYR A 146 -11.43 14.41 -4.18
CA TYR A 146 -12.19 14.67 -5.40
C TYR A 146 -13.68 14.29 -5.22
N PRO A 147 -14.62 15.20 -5.52
CA PRO A 147 -14.40 16.60 -5.90
C PRO A 147 -13.68 17.38 -4.79
N THR A 148 -13.05 18.51 -5.09
CA THR A 148 -12.15 19.23 -4.16
C THR A 148 -12.79 19.69 -2.84
N LEU A 149 -14.12 19.57 -2.72
CA LEU A 149 -14.91 19.90 -1.53
C LEU A 149 -15.41 18.65 -0.78
N SER A 150 -15.05 17.44 -1.24
CA SER A 150 -15.33 16.20 -0.51
C SER A 150 -14.24 15.92 0.51
N ASP A 151 -14.59 15.13 1.52
CA ASP A 151 -13.65 14.57 2.49
C ASP A 151 -13.05 13.23 2.00
N ASP A 152 -13.35 12.81 0.77
CA ASP A 152 -12.92 11.53 0.20
C ASP A 152 -11.57 11.69 -0.53
N PRO A 153 -10.44 11.33 0.11
CA PRO A 153 -9.14 11.45 -0.53
C PRO A 153 -9.03 10.51 -1.72
N GLN A 154 -8.26 10.92 -2.72
CA GLN A 154 -7.92 10.05 -3.84
C GLN A 154 -6.64 9.29 -3.55
N SER A 155 -6.55 8.06 -4.04
CA SER A 155 -5.30 7.30 -4.02
C SER A 155 -5.24 6.33 -5.18
N ILE A 156 -4.02 5.94 -5.54
CA ILE A 156 -3.75 4.86 -6.46
C ILE A 156 -2.82 3.85 -5.78
N ASN A 157 -3.21 2.58 -5.81
CA ASN A 157 -2.41 1.47 -5.36
C ASN A 157 -1.96 0.64 -6.56
N PHE A 158 -0.66 0.45 -6.70
CA PHE A 158 -0.03 -0.47 -7.63
C PHE A 158 0.36 -1.74 -6.89
N SER A 159 -0.17 -2.88 -7.32
CA SER A 159 0.28 -4.19 -6.89
C SER A 159 1.24 -4.74 -7.95
N LEU A 160 2.54 -4.57 -7.71
CA LEU A 160 3.59 -5.08 -8.59
C LEU A 160 3.91 -6.52 -8.18
N PHE A 161 3.69 -7.47 -9.08
CA PHE A 161 3.92 -8.89 -8.83
C PHE A 161 5.24 -9.34 -9.47
N CYS A 162 6.09 -10.00 -8.69
CA CYS A 162 7.32 -10.59 -9.19
C CYS A 162 7.00 -11.69 -10.19
N ALA A 163 7.47 -11.50 -11.42
CA ALA A 163 7.38 -12.46 -12.51
C ALA A 163 8.69 -12.43 -13.31
N ASP A 164 9.62 -13.32 -12.94
CA ASP A 164 10.98 -13.38 -13.51
C ASP A 164 10.99 -13.72 -15.02
N ASP A 165 9.97 -14.42 -15.50
CA ASP A 165 9.80 -14.89 -16.87
C ASP A 165 8.88 -14.00 -17.72
N ALA A 166 8.29 -12.96 -17.12
CA ALA A 166 7.42 -12.04 -17.83
C ALA A 166 8.20 -11.12 -18.80
N ASP A 167 7.53 -10.67 -19.87
CA ASP A 167 8.06 -9.63 -20.74
C ASP A 167 8.37 -8.38 -19.91
N PRO A 168 9.60 -7.82 -19.95
CA PRO A 168 9.91 -6.55 -19.29
C PRO A 168 9.01 -5.38 -19.72
N LYS A 169 8.33 -5.50 -20.86
CA LYS A 169 7.36 -4.53 -21.40
C LYS A 169 5.91 -4.92 -21.17
N ALA A 170 5.64 -5.94 -20.35
CA ALA A 170 4.28 -6.32 -20.01
C ALA A 170 3.49 -5.09 -19.54
N GLU A 171 2.28 -4.93 -20.05
CA GLU A 171 1.44 -3.77 -19.73
C GLU A 171 0.71 -3.99 -18.39
N PRO A 172 0.52 -2.94 -17.58
CA PRO A 172 -0.26 -3.01 -16.36
C PRO A 172 -1.76 -3.19 -16.65
N THR A 173 -2.49 -3.71 -15.67
CA THR A 173 -3.94 -3.93 -15.76
C THR A 173 -4.69 -2.98 -14.83
N PHE A 174 -5.66 -2.24 -15.37
CA PHE A 174 -6.56 -1.39 -14.58
C PHE A 174 -7.67 -2.23 -13.95
N VAL A 175 -7.53 -2.56 -12.67
CA VAL A 175 -8.45 -3.46 -11.95
C VAL A 175 -9.76 -2.76 -11.60
N SER A 176 -9.68 -1.62 -10.90
CA SER A 176 -10.89 -0.96 -10.37
C SER A 176 -10.65 0.49 -9.96
N TYR A 177 -11.73 1.25 -9.87
CA TYR A 177 -11.80 2.52 -9.16
C TYR A 177 -12.99 2.49 -8.20
N GLU A 178 -12.73 2.35 -6.91
CA GLU A 178 -13.73 2.18 -5.86
C GLU A 178 -13.34 3.00 -4.64
N ASN A 179 -14.29 3.74 -4.07
CA ASN A 179 -14.09 4.54 -2.86
C ASN A 179 -12.85 5.46 -2.93
N GLY A 180 -12.69 6.19 -4.04
CA GLY A 180 -11.55 7.09 -4.26
C GLY A 180 -10.21 6.39 -4.52
N THR A 181 -10.18 5.05 -4.56
CA THR A 181 -8.95 4.28 -4.74
C THR A 181 -8.92 3.60 -6.10
N VAL A 182 -7.90 3.91 -6.90
CA VAL A 182 -7.57 3.18 -8.13
C VAL A 182 -6.68 1.99 -7.79
N ARG A 183 -6.98 0.80 -8.31
CA ARG A 183 -6.13 -0.39 -8.20
C ARG A 183 -5.57 -0.76 -9.57
N VAL A 184 -4.25 -0.94 -9.63
CA VAL A 184 -3.52 -1.36 -10.82
C VAL A 184 -2.65 -2.56 -10.47
N ASP A 185 -2.78 -3.62 -11.25
CA ASP A 185 -1.97 -4.84 -11.09
C ASP A 185 -0.93 -4.89 -12.19
N TRP A 186 0.31 -5.25 -11.86
CA TRP A 186 1.40 -5.30 -12.83
C TRP A 186 2.39 -6.43 -12.53
N SER A 187 2.37 -7.47 -13.35
CA SER A 187 3.38 -8.53 -13.31
C SER A 187 4.61 -8.11 -14.10
N THR A 188 5.78 -8.07 -13.45
CA THR A 188 7.03 -7.62 -14.07
C THR A 188 8.25 -8.17 -13.33
N PRO A 189 9.37 -8.46 -14.03
CA PRO A 189 10.62 -8.85 -13.38
C PRO A 189 11.17 -7.76 -12.44
N ALA A 190 10.85 -6.48 -12.67
CA ALA A 190 11.28 -5.39 -11.79
C ALA A 190 10.69 -5.45 -10.38
N ALA A 191 9.62 -6.23 -10.17
CA ALA A 191 9.00 -6.42 -8.87
C ALA A 191 9.69 -7.51 -8.03
N CYS A 192 10.64 -8.24 -8.61
CA CYS A 192 11.46 -9.24 -7.94
C CYS A 192 12.61 -8.55 -7.19
N GLY A 193 12.33 -8.08 -5.98
CA GLY A 193 13.30 -7.35 -5.15
C GLY A 193 14.57 -8.17 -4.92
N LEU A 194 15.72 -7.49 -4.91
CA LEU A 194 17.03 -8.07 -4.66
C LEU A 194 17.37 -7.92 -3.17
N PRO A 195 18.12 -8.85 -2.55
CA PRO A 195 18.68 -8.61 -1.21
C PRO A 195 19.45 -7.29 -1.18
N ASP A 196 19.28 -6.51 -0.12
CA ASP A 196 20.07 -5.29 0.06
C ASP A 196 21.52 -5.67 0.41
N ASP A 197 22.44 -5.48 -0.55
CA ASP A 197 23.88 -5.72 -0.38
C ASP A 197 24.50 -4.63 0.53
N GLN A 198 24.04 -4.56 1.79
CA GLN A 198 24.77 -3.80 2.79
C GLN A 198 26.04 -4.60 3.14
N PRO A 199 27.25 -4.02 2.99
CA PRO A 199 28.48 -4.71 3.35
C PRO A 199 28.41 -5.15 4.82
N PRO A 200 28.77 -6.40 5.16
CA PRO A 200 28.95 -6.76 6.54
C PRO A 200 30.01 -5.85 7.16
N SER A 201 29.66 -5.26 8.30
CA SER A 201 30.60 -4.59 9.18
C SER A 201 31.84 -5.47 9.37
N GLN A 202 32.99 -4.86 9.11
CA GLN A 202 34.33 -5.43 9.03
C GLN A 202 34.64 -6.45 10.14
N THR A 203 35.08 -7.65 9.77
CA THR A 203 36.03 -8.45 10.55
C THR A 203 36.87 -9.31 9.58
N PRO A 204 38.20 -9.45 9.77
CA PRO A 204 39.15 -9.88 8.74
C PRO A 204 39.13 -11.38 8.43
N PRO A 205 39.68 -11.79 7.27
CA PRO A 205 39.50 -13.12 6.68
C PRO A 205 40.42 -14.17 7.29
N GLN A 206 39.90 -15.38 7.51
CA GLN A 206 40.73 -16.59 7.60
C GLN A 206 40.21 -17.68 6.67
N THR A 207 41.18 -18.17 5.91
CA THR A 207 41.21 -19.19 4.88
C THR A 207 40.58 -20.53 5.31
N PRO A 208 39.96 -21.30 4.40
CA PRO A 208 39.48 -22.64 4.69
C PRO A 208 40.65 -23.66 4.77
N PRO A 209 40.60 -24.66 5.67
CA PRO A 209 41.31 -25.91 5.48
C PRO A 209 40.38 -27.04 5.05
N GLU A 210 41.00 -27.92 4.27
CA GLU A 210 40.52 -29.12 3.60
C GLU A 210 39.93 -30.20 4.52
N GLU A 211 39.16 -31.08 3.86
CA GLU A 211 38.87 -32.47 4.20
C GLU A 211 40.04 -33.19 4.88
N ASP A 212 39.74 -33.94 5.95
CA ASP A 212 40.22 -35.32 6.07
C ASP A 212 39.34 -36.13 7.04
N ASP A 213 39.14 -37.38 6.62
CA ASP A 213 38.35 -38.47 7.19
C ASP A 213 39.06 -39.13 8.37
N ASP A 214 38.30 -39.51 9.41
CA ASP A 214 38.44 -40.78 10.17
C ASP A 214 37.66 -40.74 11.50
N THR A 215 36.81 -41.75 11.69
CA THR A 215 36.14 -42.15 12.97
C THR A 215 36.97 -43.32 13.55
N PRO A 216 37.02 -43.70 14.86
CA PRO A 216 35.90 -43.67 15.81
C PRO A 216 36.20 -43.53 17.34
N THR A 217 35.10 -43.65 18.12
CA THR A 217 34.95 -44.16 19.51
C THR A 217 35.16 -43.24 20.74
N ASP A 218 34.00 -42.89 21.31
CA ASP A 218 33.48 -43.19 22.66
C ASP A 218 33.77 -42.33 23.91
N GLU A 219 32.69 -42.22 24.70
CA GLU A 219 32.53 -41.82 26.10
C GLU A 219 32.56 -40.33 26.53
N GLY A 220 31.38 -39.84 26.94
CA GLY A 220 31.22 -39.23 28.26
C GLY A 220 31.13 -37.69 28.37
N GLY A 221 29.91 -37.19 28.58
CA GLY A 221 29.64 -36.21 29.64
C GLY A 221 29.56 -34.72 29.29
N GLU A 222 28.39 -34.18 29.65
CA GLU A 222 28.09 -32.80 30.06
C GLU A 222 27.52 -31.78 29.06
N GLU A 223 26.42 -31.25 29.57
CA GLU A 223 25.36 -30.39 29.06
C GLU A 223 25.86 -28.94 28.94
N SER A 224 25.77 -28.33 27.76
CA SER A 224 25.63 -26.88 27.66
C SER A 224 24.69 -26.52 26.51
N ASP A 225 23.52 -26.08 26.94
CA ASP A 225 22.34 -25.74 26.17
C ASP A 225 22.64 -24.51 25.29
N THR A 226 22.96 -24.72 24.01
CA THR A 226 22.91 -23.66 22.99
C THR A 226 21.91 -24.07 21.92
N LYS A 227 20.65 -23.75 22.16
CA LYS A 227 19.58 -23.87 21.16
C LYS A 227 19.97 -23.05 19.92
N PRO A 228 20.01 -23.64 18.71
CA PRO A 228 20.06 -22.82 17.50
C PRO A 228 18.77 -21.99 17.44
N ALA A 229 18.90 -20.71 17.13
CA ALA A 229 17.77 -19.81 16.95
C ALA A 229 16.91 -20.32 15.78
N THR A 230 15.88 -21.11 16.10
CA THR A 230 14.85 -21.54 15.17
C THR A 230 14.14 -20.30 14.64
N ARG A 231 14.41 -19.97 13.38
CA ARG A 231 13.77 -18.93 12.59
C ARG A 231 12.26 -19.23 12.56
N GLY A 232 11.49 -18.49 13.35
CA GLY A 232 10.05 -18.69 13.48
C GLY A 232 9.32 -18.43 12.17
N SER A 233 8.65 -19.45 11.64
CA SER A 233 7.66 -19.30 10.57
C SER A 233 6.56 -18.36 11.07
N GLY A 234 6.37 -17.21 10.41
CA GLY A 234 5.55 -16.07 10.86
C GLY A 234 4.09 -16.42 11.20
N LEU A 235 3.59 -17.54 10.68
CA LEU A 235 2.26 -18.05 11.03
C LEU A 235 2.14 -18.40 12.53
N GLY A 236 3.17 -18.98 13.13
CA GLY A 236 3.17 -19.33 14.55
C GLY A 236 3.22 -18.11 15.47
N PHE A 237 3.98 -17.08 15.09
CA PHE A 237 4.05 -15.83 15.84
C PHE A 237 2.72 -15.07 15.81
N PHE A 238 2.04 -15.03 14.66
CA PHE A 238 0.71 -14.43 14.55
C PHE A 238 -0.30 -15.11 15.48
N PHE A 239 -0.39 -16.44 15.45
CA PHE A 239 -1.30 -17.17 16.34
C PHE A 239 -0.92 -17.04 17.82
N LEU A 240 0.37 -16.94 18.13
CA LEU A 240 0.84 -16.68 19.49
C LEU A 240 0.39 -15.29 19.98
N VAL A 241 0.60 -14.24 19.17
CA VAL A 241 0.17 -12.88 19.52
C VAL A 241 -1.35 -12.81 19.65
N LEU A 242 -2.10 -13.45 18.75
CA LEU A 242 -3.56 -13.53 18.82
C LEU A 242 -4.03 -14.25 20.09
N LEU A 243 -3.39 -15.37 20.45
CA LEU A 243 -3.68 -16.11 21.68
C LEU A 243 -3.38 -15.27 22.93
N LEU A 244 -2.26 -14.54 22.94
CA LEU A 244 -1.92 -13.63 24.04
C LEU A 244 -2.90 -12.47 24.15
N ALA A 245 -3.32 -11.87 23.03
CA ALA A 245 -4.34 -10.83 23.02
C ALA A 245 -5.69 -11.34 23.53
N PHE A 246 -6.08 -12.55 23.14
CA PHE A 246 -7.30 -13.20 23.63
C PHE A 246 -7.23 -13.49 25.14
N ALA A 247 -6.10 -14.01 25.62
CA ALA A 247 -5.87 -14.25 27.04
C ALA A 247 -5.88 -12.94 27.85
N ALA A 248 -5.24 -11.88 27.33
CA ALA A 248 -5.24 -10.56 27.94
C ALA A 248 -6.66 -9.97 27.99
N TYR A 249 -7.45 -10.10 26.91
CA TYR A 249 -8.85 -9.70 26.87
C TYR A 249 -9.69 -10.42 27.93
N LEU A 250 -9.55 -11.75 28.05
CA LEU A 250 -10.26 -12.53 29.06
C LEU A 250 -9.82 -12.14 30.48
N ALA A 251 -8.53 -11.99 30.74
CA ALA A 251 -8.01 -11.66 32.06
C ALA A 251 -8.41 -10.25 32.51
N LEU A 252 -8.22 -9.24 31.65
CA LEU A 252 -8.58 -7.86 31.94
C LEU A 252 -10.09 -7.68 32.08
N GLY A 253 -10.87 -8.29 31.19
CA GLY A 253 -12.33 -8.19 31.28
C GLY A 253 -12.91 -8.98 32.46
N ALA A 254 -12.34 -10.14 32.81
CA ALA A 254 -12.72 -10.86 34.01
C ALA A 254 -12.38 -10.07 35.28
N TYR A 255 -11.20 -9.43 35.31
CA TYR A 255 -10.83 -8.52 36.38
C TYR A 255 -11.80 -7.34 36.49
N TYR A 256 -12.13 -6.69 35.37
CA TYR A 256 -13.10 -5.58 35.34
C TYR A 256 -14.50 -6.02 35.80
N ASN A 257 -14.99 -7.18 35.33
CA ASN A 257 -16.29 -7.70 35.74
C ASN A 257 -16.33 -8.10 37.23
N TYR A 258 -15.22 -8.63 37.75
CA TYR A 258 -15.08 -8.93 39.16
C TYR A 258 -14.98 -7.66 40.02
N SER A 259 -14.17 -6.68 39.63
CA SER A 259 -13.93 -5.47 40.42
C SER A 259 -15.10 -4.50 40.41
N THR A 260 -15.79 -4.38 39.27
CA THR A 260 -16.83 -3.36 39.07
C THR A 260 -18.22 -3.92 39.35
N TYR A 261 -18.51 -5.15 38.92
CA TYR A 261 -19.84 -5.76 39.03
C TYR A 261 -19.93 -6.86 40.09
N GLY A 262 -18.82 -7.25 40.71
CA GLY A 262 -18.81 -8.35 41.70
C GLY A 262 -19.22 -9.69 41.09
N ALA A 263 -19.16 -9.84 39.77
CA ALA A 263 -19.56 -11.04 39.05
C ALA A 263 -18.75 -12.26 39.53
N ARG A 264 -19.36 -13.45 39.49
CA ARG A 264 -18.73 -14.70 39.91
C ARG A 264 -19.09 -15.84 38.97
N GLY A 265 -18.22 -16.84 38.89
CA GLY A 265 -18.44 -18.00 38.03
C GLY A 265 -18.36 -17.66 36.55
N VAL A 266 -19.27 -18.22 35.74
CA VAL A 266 -19.28 -18.06 34.28
C VAL A 266 -19.59 -16.64 33.79
N ASP A 267 -20.07 -15.77 34.68
CA ASP A 267 -20.36 -14.36 34.40
C ASP A 267 -19.11 -13.47 34.37
N LEU A 268 -17.94 -14.02 34.73
CA LEU A 268 -16.64 -13.34 34.55
C LEU A 268 -16.24 -13.19 33.09
N ILE A 269 -16.84 -13.97 32.17
CA ILE A 269 -16.44 -13.96 30.76
C ILE A 269 -16.94 -12.67 30.10
N PRO A 270 -16.04 -11.82 29.56
CA PRO A 270 -16.43 -10.59 28.90
C PRO A 270 -17.25 -10.87 27.63
N HIS A 271 -18.40 -10.21 27.48
CA HIS A 271 -19.36 -10.44 26.38
C HIS A 271 -19.81 -11.90 26.26
N ARG A 272 -20.12 -12.56 27.39
CA ARG A 272 -20.58 -13.96 27.45
C ARG A 272 -21.72 -14.28 26.47
N ASP A 273 -22.70 -13.41 26.32
CA ASP A 273 -23.85 -13.65 25.44
C ASP A 273 -23.41 -13.80 23.97
N PHE A 274 -22.46 -12.99 23.52
CA PHE A 274 -21.84 -13.14 22.21
C PHE A 274 -21.16 -14.51 22.04
N TRP A 275 -20.35 -14.93 23.01
CA TRP A 275 -19.65 -16.22 22.95
C TRP A 275 -20.59 -17.44 22.91
N ARG A 276 -21.79 -17.32 23.47
CA ARG A 276 -22.82 -18.35 23.39
C ARG A 276 -23.42 -18.45 21.98
N GLU A 277 -23.44 -17.35 21.23
CA GLU A 277 -24.04 -17.26 19.89
C GLU A 277 -23.08 -17.63 18.76
N VAL A 278 -21.77 -17.43 18.96
CA VAL A 278 -20.69 -17.80 18.01
C VAL A 278 -20.83 -19.21 17.40
N PRO A 279 -21.08 -20.31 18.14
CA PRO A 279 -21.18 -21.64 17.53
C PRO A 279 -22.35 -21.76 16.55
N TYR A 280 -23.46 -21.06 16.80
CA TYR A 280 -24.62 -21.07 15.92
C TYR A 280 -24.36 -20.23 14.67
N MET A 281 -23.74 -19.06 14.81
CA MET A 281 -23.33 -18.23 13.67
C MET A 281 -22.32 -18.95 12.77
N LEU A 282 -21.37 -19.68 13.35
CA LEU A 282 -20.38 -20.45 12.60
C LEU A 282 -21.04 -21.62 11.83
N GLN A 283 -22.01 -22.31 12.44
CA GLN A 283 -22.78 -23.36 11.76
C GLN A 283 -23.55 -22.81 10.55
N ASP A 284 -24.14 -21.62 10.70
CA ASP A 284 -24.89 -20.96 9.62
C ASP A 284 -23.97 -20.61 8.45
N VAL A 285 -22.81 -19.98 8.72
CA VAL A 285 -21.79 -19.68 7.70
C VAL A 285 -21.28 -20.94 7.00
N VAL A 286 -21.01 -22.02 7.73
CA VAL A 286 -20.57 -23.30 7.15
C VAL A 286 -21.68 -23.92 6.30
N SER A 287 -22.95 -23.83 6.71
CA SER A 287 -24.09 -24.33 5.94
C SER A 287 -24.28 -23.56 4.61
N HIS A 288 -24.06 -22.24 4.63
CA HIS A 288 -24.11 -21.38 3.46
C HIS A 288 -22.93 -21.62 2.50
N LEU A 289 -21.73 -21.86 3.04
CA LEU A 289 -20.57 -22.24 2.23
C LEU A 289 -20.74 -23.64 1.61
N CYS A 290 -21.29 -24.61 2.34
CA CYS A 290 -21.53 -25.96 1.84
C CYS A 290 -22.65 -26.04 0.80
N SER A 291 -23.66 -25.18 0.87
CA SER A 291 -24.72 -25.06 -0.14
C SER A 291 -24.25 -24.31 -1.40
N THR A 292 -23.31 -23.37 -1.27
CA THR A 292 -22.70 -22.67 -2.40
C THR A 292 -21.71 -23.55 -3.17
N VAL A 293 -21.01 -24.45 -2.49
CA VAL A 293 -20.00 -25.35 -3.10
C VAL A 293 -20.60 -26.64 -3.66
N ARG A 294 -21.82 -27.03 -3.25
CA ARG A 294 -22.53 -28.18 -3.86
C ARG A 294 -23.41 -27.69 -5.03
N PRO A 295 -23.05 -27.93 -6.30
CA PRO A 295 -23.96 -27.66 -7.41
C PRO A 295 -25.22 -28.52 -7.22
N GLN A 296 -26.37 -27.85 -7.23
CA GLN A 296 -27.69 -28.45 -7.20
C GLN A 296 -27.84 -29.40 -8.40
N ARG A 297 -27.61 -30.70 -8.17
CA ARG A 297 -27.94 -31.74 -9.15
C ARG A 297 -29.46 -31.78 -9.25
N SER A 298 -29.99 -31.07 -10.26
CA SER A 298 -31.40 -31.12 -10.63
C SER A 298 -31.76 -32.56 -10.99
N THR A 299 -32.24 -33.32 -10.02
CA THR A 299 -32.80 -34.64 -10.28
C THR A 299 -34.29 -34.42 -10.53
N ARG A 300 -34.60 -34.23 -11.81
CA ARG A 300 -35.93 -34.33 -12.40
C ARG A 300 -36.50 -35.72 -12.08
N GLY A 301 -37.22 -35.84 -10.97
CA GLY A 301 -37.95 -37.04 -10.57
C GLY A 301 -39.44 -36.74 -10.57
N GLY A 302 -40.17 -37.34 -11.51
CA GLY A 302 -41.58 -37.07 -11.76
C GLY A 302 -42.55 -37.74 -10.79
N TYR A 303 -43.75 -37.20 -10.74
CA TYR A 303 -44.97 -37.89 -10.33
C TYR A 303 -46.08 -37.49 -11.29
N ILE A 304 -46.67 -38.49 -11.95
CA ILE A 304 -48.05 -38.44 -12.43
C ILE A 304 -48.93 -38.74 -11.22
N ALA A 305 -49.91 -37.90 -10.96
CA ALA A 305 -51.10 -38.29 -10.23
C ALA A 305 -52.32 -37.81 -11.04
N VAL A 306 -53.22 -38.77 -11.21
CA VAL A 306 -54.51 -38.76 -11.91
C VAL A 306 -55.49 -37.75 -11.36
#